data_AF-A0A932S080-F1
#
_entry.id   AF-A0A932S080-F1
#
_cell.length_a   1.000
_cell.length_b   1.000
_cell.length_c   1.000
_cell.angle_alpha   90.00
_cell.angle_beta   90.00
_cell.angle_gamma   90.00
#
_symmetry.space_group_name_H-M   'P 1'
#
loop_
_entity.id
_entity.type
_entity.pdbx_description
1 polymer ?
#
loop_
_entity_poly.entity_id
_entity_poly.type
_entity_poly.pdbx_seq_one_letter_code
_entity_poly.pdbx_strand_id
1 'polypeptide(L)'
;MPNATEAPGTTLPEFTITVPKNWYALDLDPRTRTSTIARLVEDRIGTDDSPQLRQLRRDLTGMLRSYARQAASHGAIYAALMDQVVQGIALSASLVIAVGDAPRGDDGEPILDAALLGRAMVTEDDPAETGEPPEPGAIDTLAGRAARVRRTTNSGFTGTDGTSVATAESQYFVPVPGTDKVLAMTFSTPNLSVRPALDELFDAIARSLEWAWGPERVPE
;
A
#
# COMPACT_ATOMS: atom_id res chain seq x y z
N MET A 1 3.73 -35.09 -33.99
CA MET A 1 3.02 -34.51 -32.83
C MET A 1 3.40 -33.04 -32.78
N PRO A 2 2.46 -32.10 -32.90
CA PRO A 2 2.79 -30.68 -32.93
C PRO A 2 3.11 -30.19 -31.52
N ASN A 3 4.17 -29.38 -31.41
CA ASN A 3 4.54 -28.63 -30.21
C ASN A 3 3.37 -27.74 -29.78
N ALA A 4 3.00 -27.82 -28.51
CA ALA A 4 2.18 -26.81 -27.87
C ALA A 4 3.02 -25.52 -27.83
N THR A 5 2.63 -24.54 -28.63
CA THR A 5 3.08 -23.15 -28.48
C THR A 5 2.62 -22.67 -27.12
N GLU A 6 3.55 -22.61 -26.17
CA GLU A 6 3.37 -21.95 -24.88
C GLU A 6 2.98 -20.48 -25.17
N ALA A 7 1.80 -20.07 -24.70
CA ALA A 7 1.36 -18.69 -24.85
C ALA A 7 2.40 -17.77 -24.19
N PRO A 8 2.77 -16.63 -24.80
CA PRO A 8 3.72 -15.70 -24.18
C PRO A 8 3.16 -15.30 -22.82
N GLY A 9 3.84 -15.68 -21.74
CA GLY A 9 3.46 -15.29 -20.39
C GLY A 9 3.45 -13.78 -20.30
N THR A 10 2.27 -13.17 -20.14
CA THR A 10 2.14 -11.72 -19.98
C THR A 10 2.90 -11.31 -18.73
N THR A 11 4.10 -10.77 -18.92
CA THR A 11 4.87 -10.17 -17.84
C THR A 11 4.14 -8.92 -17.41
N LEU A 12 3.96 -8.71 -16.09
CA LEU A 12 3.31 -7.52 -15.59
C LEU A 12 4.11 -6.28 -16.02
N PRO A 13 3.44 -5.20 -16.47
CA PRO A 13 4.13 -3.95 -16.75
C PRO A 13 4.83 -3.45 -15.48
N GLU A 14 5.97 -2.79 -15.67
CA GLU A 14 6.58 -2.03 -14.58
C GLU A 14 5.66 -0.84 -14.24
N PHE A 15 5.84 -0.27 -13.06
CA PHE A 15 5.10 0.93 -12.67
C PHE A 15 6.03 1.90 -11.95
N THR A 16 5.68 3.17 -12.01
CA THR A 16 6.31 4.22 -11.22
C THR A 16 5.27 4.90 -10.34
N ILE A 17 5.68 5.30 -9.15
CA ILE A 17 4.87 6.08 -8.22
C ILE A 17 5.74 7.14 -7.56
N THR A 18 5.20 8.35 -7.38
CA THR A 18 5.90 9.44 -6.71
C THR A 18 5.38 9.58 -5.29
N VAL A 19 6.27 9.37 -4.31
CA VAL A 19 6.00 9.67 -2.90
C VAL A 19 6.79 10.91 -2.46
N PRO A 20 6.27 11.71 -1.52
CA PRO A 20 7.03 12.83 -0.96
C PRO A 20 8.33 12.38 -0.29
N LYS A 21 9.31 13.28 -0.19
CA LYS A 21 10.66 12.97 0.34
C LYS A 21 10.71 12.42 1.76
N ASN A 22 9.69 12.70 2.58
CA ASN A 22 9.56 12.20 3.95
C ASN A 22 8.89 10.82 4.02
N TRP A 23 8.69 10.16 2.88
CA TRP A 23 8.31 8.75 2.79
C TRP A 23 9.53 7.89 2.53
N TYR A 24 9.68 6.85 3.32
CA TYR A 24 10.81 5.93 3.27
C TYR A 24 10.33 4.60 2.72
N ALA A 25 10.83 4.22 1.56
CA ALA A 25 10.60 2.90 1.00
C ALA A 25 11.28 1.83 1.88
N LEU A 26 10.54 0.78 2.19
CA LEU A 26 11.04 -0.38 2.91
C LEU A 26 11.54 -1.42 1.92
N ASP A 27 12.73 -1.94 2.19
CA ASP A 27 13.25 -3.11 1.51
C ASP A 27 12.44 -4.35 1.91
N LEU A 28 11.85 -5.01 0.92
CA LEU A 28 11.04 -6.22 1.11
C LEU A 28 11.81 -7.51 0.82
N ASP A 29 13.02 -7.43 0.22
CA ASP A 29 13.79 -8.63 -0.12
C ASP A 29 14.25 -9.32 1.17
N PRO A 30 13.89 -10.61 1.39
CA PRO A 30 14.25 -11.34 2.61
C PRO A 30 15.77 -11.42 2.85
N ARG A 31 16.59 -11.26 1.80
CA ARG A 31 18.05 -11.32 1.87
C ARG A 31 18.66 -10.02 2.43
N THR A 32 18.05 -8.87 2.16
CA THR A 32 18.63 -7.55 2.46
C THR A 32 17.82 -6.73 3.46
N ARG A 33 16.50 -6.96 3.58
CA ARG A 33 15.59 -6.17 4.44
C ARG A 33 16.09 -5.99 5.87
N THR A 34 16.72 -7.02 6.43
CA THR A 34 17.19 -7.03 7.81
C THR A 34 18.24 -5.95 8.06
N SER A 35 19.24 -5.83 7.19
CA SER A 35 20.31 -4.83 7.30
C SER A 35 19.84 -3.46 6.84
N THR A 36 19.06 -3.39 5.74
CA THR A 36 18.54 -2.11 5.22
C THR A 36 17.63 -1.40 6.21
N ILE A 37 16.72 -2.13 6.87
CA ILE A 37 15.83 -1.56 7.90
C ILE A 37 16.61 -1.10 9.13
N ALA A 38 17.63 -1.85 9.57
CA ALA A 38 18.45 -1.43 10.70
C ALA A 38 19.17 -0.09 10.39
N ARG A 39 19.73 0.03 9.18
CA ARG A 39 20.36 1.27 8.72
C ARG A 39 19.37 2.44 8.66
N LEU A 40 18.16 2.21 8.16
CA LEU A 40 17.09 3.23 8.14
C LEU A 40 16.78 3.75 9.55
N VAL A 41 16.68 2.86 10.54
CA VAL A 41 16.41 3.23 11.93
C VAL A 41 17.58 3.99 12.55
N GLU A 42 18.82 3.59 12.26
CA GLU A 42 20.03 4.30 12.69
C GLU A 42 20.12 5.70 12.09
N ASP A 43 19.86 5.84 10.78
CA ASP A 43 19.84 7.13 10.08
C ASP A 43 18.80 8.09 10.71
N ARG A 44 17.70 7.54 11.25
CA ARG A 44 16.59 8.33 11.82
C ARG A 44 16.80 8.72 13.28
N ILE A 45 17.26 7.80 14.11
CA ILE A 45 17.36 7.97 15.57
C ILE A 45 18.77 8.43 15.97
N GLY A 46 19.73 8.27 15.07
CA GLY A 46 21.15 8.46 15.33
C GLY A 46 21.78 7.25 16.01
N THR A 47 23.11 7.28 16.09
CA THR A 47 23.95 6.18 16.60
C THR A 47 24.35 6.36 18.07
N ASP A 48 23.75 7.32 18.78
CA ASP A 48 24.02 7.58 20.20
C ASP A 48 23.74 6.34 21.06
N ASP A 49 24.69 6.01 21.93
CA ASP A 49 24.72 4.78 22.72
C ASP A 49 24.09 4.92 24.12
N SER A 50 23.14 5.82 24.31
CA SER A 50 22.32 5.83 25.52
C SER A 50 21.44 4.57 25.60
N PRO A 51 21.23 3.99 26.81
CA PRO A 51 20.37 2.82 26.98
C PRO A 51 18.97 3.00 26.38
N GLN A 52 18.41 4.20 26.48
CA GLN A 52 17.08 4.55 25.98
C GLN A 52 17.04 4.52 24.45
N LEU A 53 17.99 5.17 23.77
CA LEU A 53 18.02 5.17 22.30
C LEU A 53 18.36 3.79 21.73
N ARG A 54 19.22 3.02 22.41
CA ARG A 54 19.45 1.61 22.05
C ARG A 54 18.18 0.78 22.10
N GLN A 55 17.39 0.92 23.16
CA GLN A 55 16.13 0.19 23.31
C GLN A 55 15.14 0.61 22.22
N LEU A 56 14.97 1.91 22.01
CA LEU A 56 14.09 2.45 20.98
C LEU A 56 14.47 1.96 19.57
N ARG A 57 15.77 1.96 19.22
CA ARG A 57 16.26 1.42 17.94
C ARG A 57 15.93 -0.06 17.78
N ARG A 58 16.09 -0.88 18.83
CA ARG A 58 15.75 -2.30 18.79
C ARG A 58 14.26 -2.51 18.55
N ASP A 59 13.42 -1.79 19.27
CA ASP A 59 11.97 -1.96 19.22
C ASP A 59 11.42 -1.53 17.84
N LEU A 60 11.85 -0.37 17.33
CA LEU A 60 11.46 0.10 16.01
C LEU A 60 12.01 -0.80 14.89
N THR A 61 13.26 -1.25 14.99
CA THR A 61 13.80 -2.21 14.01
C THR A 61 13.00 -3.52 14.00
N GLY A 62 12.62 -4.03 15.17
CA GLY A 62 11.79 -5.23 15.30
C GLY A 62 10.40 -5.05 14.67
N MET A 63 9.75 -3.92 14.97
CA MET A 63 8.45 -3.54 14.41
C MET A 63 8.51 -3.46 12.89
N LEU A 64 9.44 -2.69 12.33
CA LEU A 64 9.59 -2.48 10.89
C LEU A 64 9.91 -3.77 10.14
N ARG A 65 10.75 -4.65 10.72
CA ARG A 65 11.02 -5.98 10.14
C ARG A 65 9.77 -6.85 10.13
N SER A 66 8.98 -6.81 11.20
CA SER A 66 7.72 -7.55 11.26
C SER A 66 6.74 -7.06 10.20
N TYR A 67 6.63 -5.74 10.04
CA TYR A 67 5.80 -5.10 9.02
C TYR A 67 6.24 -5.46 7.60
N ALA A 68 7.53 -5.30 7.27
CA ALA A 68 8.05 -5.66 5.94
C ALA A 68 7.87 -7.14 5.61
N ARG A 69 8.03 -8.03 6.61
CA ARG A 69 7.77 -9.45 6.45
C ARG A 69 6.29 -9.74 6.17
N GLN A 70 5.39 -9.10 6.90
CA GLN A 70 3.95 -9.25 6.68
C GLN A 70 3.56 -8.71 5.31
N ALA A 71 4.04 -7.54 4.91
CA ALA A 71 3.78 -7.02 3.57
C ALA A 71 4.24 -8.01 2.48
N ALA A 72 5.48 -8.49 2.57
CA ALA A 72 6.03 -9.46 1.61
C ALA A 72 5.26 -10.80 1.59
N SER A 73 4.80 -11.31 2.74
CA SER A 73 4.01 -12.55 2.78
C SER A 73 2.64 -12.43 2.13
N HIS A 74 2.10 -11.20 2.05
CA HIS A 74 0.85 -10.89 1.35
C HIS A 74 1.09 -10.43 -0.11
N GLY A 75 2.28 -10.66 -0.66
CA GLY A 75 2.59 -10.35 -2.06
C GLY A 75 2.83 -8.87 -2.34
N ALA A 76 3.13 -8.06 -1.33
CA ALA A 76 3.52 -6.68 -1.55
C ALA A 76 4.79 -6.59 -2.39
N ILE A 77 4.75 -5.73 -3.39
CA ILE A 77 5.87 -5.43 -4.30
C ILE A 77 6.52 -4.08 -3.97
N TYR A 78 5.85 -3.25 -3.17
CA TYR A 78 6.38 -2.00 -2.63
C TYR A 78 5.74 -1.72 -1.27
N ALA A 79 6.53 -1.17 -0.35
CA ALA A 79 6.03 -0.64 0.91
C ALA A 79 6.78 0.64 1.27
N ALA A 80 6.10 1.63 1.83
CA ALA A 80 6.70 2.85 2.32
C ALA A 80 6.03 3.33 3.60
N LEU A 81 6.79 4.05 4.42
CA LEU A 81 6.32 4.63 5.67
C LEU A 81 6.64 6.11 5.72
N MET A 82 5.78 6.85 6.41
CA MET A 82 5.99 8.27 6.73
C MET A 82 5.94 8.43 8.24
N ASP A 83 6.92 9.16 8.78
CA ASP A 83 6.94 9.63 10.16
C ASP A 83 7.38 11.10 10.20
N GLN A 84 6.60 11.97 10.83
CA GLN A 84 6.98 13.37 11.00
C GLN A 84 6.30 13.99 12.21
N VAL A 85 6.87 15.10 12.71
CA VAL A 85 6.23 15.93 13.73
C VAL A 85 5.89 17.26 13.11
N VAL A 86 4.61 17.61 13.08
CA VAL A 86 4.10 18.88 12.54
C VAL A 86 3.36 19.61 13.65
N GLN A 87 3.84 20.80 14.02
CA GLN A 87 3.27 21.60 15.11
C GLN A 87 3.08 20.81 16.42
N GLY A 88 4.02 19.91 16.73
CA GLY A 88 3.97 19.07 17.94
C GLY A 88 3.09 17.82 17.82
N ILE A 89 2.42 17.59 16.69
CA ILE A 89 1.62 16.39 16.42
C ILE A 89 2.50 15.38 15.67
N ALA A 90 2.64 14.17 16.23
CA ALA A 90 3.28 13.06 15.54
C ALA A 90 2.32 12.49 14.49
N LEU A 91 2.70 12.57 13.23
CA LEU A 91 2.00 12.02 12.09
C LEU A 91 2.72 10.77 11.61
N SER A 92 1.95 9.71 11.36
CA SER A 92 2.42 8.49 10.72
C SER A 92 1.44 8.00 9.66
N ALA A 93 1.99 7.45 8.59
CA ALA A 93 1.22 6.75 7.58
C ALA A 93 2.05 5.64 6.94
N SER A 94 1.37 4.71 6.29
CA SER A 94 2.00 3.67 5.49
C SER A 94 1.35 3.58 4.12
N LEU A 95 2.10 3.03 3.16
CA LEU A 95 1.64 2.66 1.82
C LEU A 95 2.16 1.26 1.54
N VAL A 96 1.27 0.35 1.15
CA VAL A 96 1.60 -0.97 0.59
C VAL A 96 1.03 -1.07 -0.81
N ILE A 97 1.83 -1.56 -1.76
CA ILE A 97 1.39 -1.87 -3.11
C ILE A 97 1.53 -3.37 -3.33
N ALA A 98 0.45 -3.99 -3.79
CA ALA A 98 0.41 -5.40 -4.19
C ALA A 98 -0.36 -5.54 -5.51
N VAL A 99 -0.15 -6.64 -6.22
CA VAL A 99 -0.91 -7.00 -7.43
C VAL A 99 -1.64 -8.31 -7.17
N GLY A 100 -2.95 -8.31 -7.41
CA GLY A 100 -3.82 -9.46 -7.25
C GLY A 100 -4.70 -9.66 -8.48
N ASP A 101 -5.45 -10.76 -8.49
CA ASP A 101 -6.48 -10.98 -9.52
C ASP A 101 -7.66 -10.04 -9.27
N ALA A 102 -8.26 -9.57 -10.36
CA ALA A 102 -9.51 -8.80 -10.29
C ALA A 102 -10.62 -9.68 -9.71
N PRO A 103 -11.55 -9.11 -8.92
CA PRO A 103 -12.76 -9.82 -8.54
C PRO A 103 -13.55 -10.19 -9.80
N ARG A 104 -14.28 -11.29 -9.74
CA ARG A 104 -15.06 -11.82 -10.86
C ARG A 104 -16.53 -11.49 -10.67
N GLY A 105 -17.20 -11.10 -11.75
CA GLY A 105 -18.65 -10.93 -11.78
C GLY A 105 -19.38 -12.27 -11.79
N ASP A 106 -20.71 -12.23 -11.73
CA ASP A 106 -21.57 -13.42 -11.81
C ASP A 106 -21.41 -14.20 -13.12
N ASP A 107 -20.98 -13.51 -14.18
CA ASP A 107 -20.65 -14.06 -15.49
C ASP A 107 -19.26 -14.70 -15.57
N GLY A 108 -18.45 -14.61 -14.50
CA GLY A 108 -17.08 -15.10 -14.46
C GLY A 108 -16.06 -14.18 -15.13
N GLU A 109 -16.48 -13.02 -15.63
CA GLU A 109 -15.58 -12.04 -16.23
C GLU A 109 -14.90 -11.16 -15.15
N PRO A 110 -13.67 -10.69 -15.39
CA PRO A 110 -12.97 -9.84 -14.43
C PRO A 110 -13.62 -8.44 -14.38
N ILE A 111 -13.88 -7.95 -13.18
CA ILE A 111 -14.41 -6.60 -12.97
C ILE A 111 -13.26 -5.60 -13.02
N LEU A 112 -13.10 -4.95 -14.17
CA LEU A 112 -12.04 -3.96 -14.42
C LEU A 112 -12.56 -2.52 -14.50
N ASP A 113 -13.89 -2.32 -14.59
CA ASP A 113 -14.46 -0.98 -14.48
C ASP A 113 -14.28 -0.44 -13.05
N ALA A 114 -13.73 0.76 -12.90
CA ALA A 114 -13.39 1.34 -11.61
C ALA A 114 -14.60 1.51 -10.68
N ALA A 115 -15.78 1.86 -11.21
CA ALA A 115 -16.96 2.05 -10.36
C ALA A 115 -17.51 0.71 -9.85
N LEU A 116 -17.53 -0.32 -10.71
CA LEU A 116 -17.91 -1.67 -10.32
C LEU A 116 -16.88 -2.31 -9.38
N LEU A 117 -15.59 -2.11 -9.64
CA LEU A 117 -14.50 -2.61 -8.82
C LEU A 117 -14.56 -2.02 -7.40
N GLY A 118 -14.81 -0.71 -7.27
CA GLY A 118 -14.98 -0.06 -5.98
C GLY A 118 -16.16 -0.63 -5.18
N ARG A 119 -17.25 -1.01 -5.84
CA ARG A 119 -18.38 -1.69 -5.19
C ARG A 119 -18.05 -3.12 -4.81
N ALA A 120 -17.38 -3.88 -5.69
CA ALA A 120 -16.98 -5.26 -5.44
C ALA A 120 -15.97 -5.39 -4.29
N MET A 121 -15.18 -4.35 -4.03
CA MET A 121 -14.24 -4.29 -2.90
C MET A 121 -14.90 -3.93 -1.56
N VAL A 122 -16.15 -3.47 -1.58
CA VAL A 122 -16.95 -3.22 -0.38
C VAL A 122 -17.86 -4.43 -0.18
N THR A 123 -17.46 -5.36 0.70
CA THR A 123 -18.30 -6.52 1.04
C THR A 123 -19.43 -6.11 2.00
N GLU A 124 -20.61 -6.73 1.86
CA GLU A 124 -21.73 -6.54 2.81
C GLU A 124 -21.36 -6.97 4.24
N ASP A 125 -20.39 -7.89 4.36
CA ASP A 125 -19.80 -8.36 5.62
C ASP A 125 -18.49 -7.62 5.99
N ASP A 126 -18.27 -6.39 5.51
CA ASP A 126 -17.28 -5.50 6.15
C ASP A 126 -18.01 -4.89 7.37
N PRO A 127 -18.02 -5.53 8.56
CA PRO A 127 -18.65 -4.91 9.71
C PRO A 127 -18.00 -3.55 9.83
N ALA A 128 -18.80 -2.50 9.95
CA ALA A 128 -18.29 -1.21 10.33
C ALA A 128 -17.69 -1.38 11.73
N GLU A 129 -16.44 -1.83 11.81
CA GLU A 129 -15.74 -2.16 13.06
C GLU A 129 -15.70 -0.93 13.98
N THR A 130 -15.84 0.26 13.36
CA THR A 130 -15.94 1.57 14.01
C THR A 130 -17.28 2.28 13.76
N GLY A 131 -18.26 1.65 13.12
CA GLY A 131 -19.61 2.19 12.88
C GLY A 131 -19.80 3.07 11.62
N GLU A 132 -18.75 3.33 10.84
CA GLU A 132 -18.85 4.03 9.54
C GLU A 132 -18.81 3.05 8.37
N PRO A 133 -19.75 3.11 7.40
CA PRO A 133 -19.69 2.28 6.21
C PRO A 133 -18.49 2.68 5.31
N PRO A 134 -17.89 1.73 4.58
CA PRO A 134 -16.89 2.06 3.57
C PRO A 134 -17.45 3.05 2.53
N GLU A 135 -16.62 4.00 2.10
CA GLU A 135 -16.95 5.03 1.11
C GLU A 135 -16.27 4.70 -0.24
N PRO A 136 -17.00 4.05 -1.18
CA PRO A 136 -16.49 3.82 -2.52
C PRO A 136 -16.52 5.12 -3.35
N GLY A 137 -15.52 5.27 -4.21
CA GLY A 137 -15.37 6.38 -5.15
C GLY A 137 -14.45 6.00 -6.29
N ALA A 138 -14.06 6.99 -7.10
CA ALA A 138 -13.10 6.80 -8.18
C ALA A 138 -12.24 8.06 -8.34
N ILE A 139 -11.00 7.86 -8.81
CA ILE A 139 -10.08 8.94 -9.18
C ILE A 139 -9.42 8.62 -10.52
N ASP A 140 -8.98 9.64 -11.24
CA ASP A 140 -8.15 9.44 -12.43
C ASP A 140 -6.68 9.49 -12.02
N THR A 141 -5.90 8.50 -12.46
CA THR A 141 -4.44 8.42 -12.29
C THR A 141 -3.76 8.49 -13.66
N LEU A 142 -2.44 8.67 -13.71
CA LEU A 142 -1.70 8.56 -14.99
C LEU A 142 -1.78 7.13 -15.57
N ALA A 143 -1.99 6.13 -14.73
CA ALA A 143 -2.19 4.72 -15.07
C ALA A 143 -3.63 4.36 -15.49
N GLY A 144 -4.55 5.32 -15.53
CA GLY A 144 -5.97 5.12 -15.84
C GLY A 144 -6.91 5.39 -14.66
N ARG A 145 -8.19 5.11 -14.85
CA ARG A 145 -9.22 5.33 -13.83
C ARG A 145 -9.11 4.27 -12.73
N ALA A 146 -8.98 4.71 -11.49
CA ALA A 146 -8.85 3.85 -10.32
C ALA A 146 -10.12 3.87 -9.48
N ALA A 147 -10.52 2.71 -8.96
CA ALA A 147 -11.48 2.67 -7.87
C ALA A 147 -10.81 3.16 -6.58
N ARG A 148 -11.55 3.84 -5.71
CA ARG A 148 -11.11 4.25 -4.38
C ARG A 148 -12.08 3.71 -3.35
N VAL A 149 -11.58 3.16 -2.25
CA VAL A 149 -12.40 2.79 -1.09
C VAL A 149 -11.77 3.40 0.15
N ARG A 150 -12.54 4.15 0.94
CA ARG A 150 -12.10 4.68 2.24
C ARG A 150 -12.88 4.04 3.37
N ARG A 151 -12.21 3.70 4.46
CA ARG A 151 -12.86 3.14 5.65
C ARG A 151 -12.03 3.39 6.90
N THR A 152 -12.62 3.13 8.05
CA THR A 152 -11.89 3.10 9.32
C THR A 152 -11.92 1.67 9.84
N THR A 153 -10.75 1.10 10.11
CA THR A 153 -10.56 -0.27 10.59
C THR A 153 -9.93 -0.26 11.98
N ASN A 154 -10.09 -1.35 12.73
CA ASN A 154 -9.23 -1.60 13.87
C ASN A 154 -7.90 -2.19 13.38
N SER A 155 -6.79 -1.52 13.70
CA SER A 155 -5.47 -1.95 13.21
C SER A 155 -4.98 -3.30 13.76
N GLY A 156 -5.74 -3.94 14.66
CA GLY A 156 -5.31 -5.12 15.41
C GLY A 156 -4.18 -4.85 16.42
N PHE A 157 -3.67 -3.60 16.48
CA PHE A 157 -2.74 -3.16 17.50
C PHE A 157 -3.49 -2.58 18.68
N THR A 158 -3.07 -3.00 19.86
CA THR A 158 -3.58 -2.50 21.12
C THR A 158 -2.65 -1.40 21.63
N GLY A 159 -3.21 -0.23 21.93
CA GLY A 159 -2.51 0.85 22.61
C GLY A 159 -2.00 0.42 24.00
N THR A 160 -1.16 1.25 24.61
CA THR A 160 -0.62 0.98 25.96
C THR A 160 -1.70 0.86 27.03
N ASP A 161 -2.90 1.36 26.73
CA ASP A 161 -4.10 1.34 27.56
C ASP A 161 -5.00 0.12 27.35
N GLY A 162 -4.65 -0.80 26.44
CA GLY A 162 -5.48 -1.97 26.16
C GLY A 162 -6.54 -1.73 25.08
N THR A 163 -6.62 -0.53 24.48
CA THR A 163 -7.63 -0.18 23.48
C THR A 163 -7.12 -0.47 22.06
N SER A 164 -7.95 -1.03 21.19
CA SER A 164 -7.62 -1.16 19.77
C SER A 164 -7.42 0.22 19.12
N VAL A 165 -6.35 0.39 18.36
CA VAL A 165 -6.06 1.65 17.67
C VAL A 165 -6.84 1.68 16.36
N ALA A 166 -7.85 2.55 16.30
CA ALA A 166 -8.59 2.84 15.07
C ALA A 166 -7.67 3.50 14.04
N THR A 167 -7.79 3.07 12.78
CA THR A 167 -6.92 3.47 11.68
C THR A 167 -7.77 3.79 10.46
N ALA A 168 -7.50 4.93 9.81
CA ALA A 168 -8.11 5.25 8.53
C ALA A 168 -7.34 4.52 7.44
N GLU A 169 -8.07 3.85 6.56
CA GLU A 169 -7.57 3.18 5.36
C GLU A 169 -8.13 3.83 4.10
N SER A 170 -7.25 4.10 3.14
CA SER A 170 -7.58 4.55 1.79
C SER A 170 -6.97 3.58 0.79
N GLN A 171 -7.79 2.83 0.08
CA GLN A 171 -7.38 1.86 -0.92
C GLN A 171 -7.70 2.36 -2.33
N TYR A 172 -6.77 2.12 -3.25
CA TYR A 172 -6.91 2.47 -4.66
C TYR A 172 -6.62 1.25 -5.51
N PHE A 173 -7.52 0.94 -6.43
CA PHE A 173 -7.45 -0.24 -7.27
C PHE A 173 -7.35 0.18 -8.74
N VAL A 174 -6.23 -0.15 -9.36
CA VAL A 174 -5.93 0.21 -10.76
C VAL A 174 -5.84 -1.06 -11.59
N PRO A 175 -6.72 -1.24 -12.60
CA PRO A 175 -6.61 -2.36 -13.54
C PRO A 175 -5.24 -2.39 -14.21
N VAL A 176 -4.61 -3.56 -14.25
CA VAL A 176 -3.34 -3.78 -14.94
C VAL A 176 -3.63 -4.02 -16.42
N PRO A 177 -3.14 -3.17 -17.34
CA PRO A 177 -3.49 -3.24 -18.75
C PRO A 177 -3.21 -4.61 -19.38
N GLY A 178 -4.15 -5.10 -20.19
CA GLY A 178 -3.99 -6.36 -20.93
C GLY A 178 -4.01 -7.61 -20.05
N THR A 179 -4.47 -7.51 -18.80
CA THR A 179 -4.54 -8.63 -17.86
C THR A 179 -5.83 -8.60 -17.04
N ASP A 180 -6.14 -9.70 -16.37
CA ASP A 180 -7.24 -9.82 -15.40
C ASP A 180 -6.79 -9.41 -13.99
N LYS A 181 -5.78 -8.56 -13.86
CA LYS A 181 -5.17 -8.21 -12.57
C LYS A 181 -5.43 -6.77 -12.19
N VAL A 182 -5.33 -6.50 -10.89
CA VAL A 182 -5.50 -5.19 -10.29
C VAL A 182 -4.31 -4.91 -9.39
N LEU A 183 -3.73 -3.72 -9.54
CA LEU A 183 -2.77 -3.17 -8.60
C LEU A 183 -3.55 -2.46 -7.48
N ALA A 184 -3.31 -2.87 -6.25
CA ALA A 184 -3.90 -2.27 -5.05
C ALA A 184 -2.86 -1.43 -4.31
N MET A 185 -3.15 -0.14 -4.13
CA MET A 185 -2.40 0.75 -3.23
C MET A 185 -3.20 0.91 -1.95
N THR A 186 -2.69 0.43 -0.83
CA THR A 186 -3.34 0.55 0.49
C THR A 186 -2.57 1.54 1.34
N PHE A 187 -3.22 2.64 1.69
CA PHE A 187 -2.72 3.62 2.64
C PHE A 187 -3.39 3.43 3.99
N SER A 188 -2.63 3.57 5.07
CA SER A 188 -3.16 3.46 6.43
C SER A 188 -2.55 4.50 7.36
N THR A 189 -3.35 5.10 8.24
CA THR A 189 -2.90 6.06 9.26
C THR A 189 -3.72 6.00 10.56
N PRO A 190 -3.09 6.02 11.74
CA PRO A 190 -3.79 6.14 13.01
C PRO A 190 -4.21 7.59 13.32
N ASN A 191 -3.79 8.58 12.52
CA ASN A 191 -4.01 10.00 12.78
C ASN A 191 -5.38 10.48 12.28
N LEU A 192 -6.47 9.95 12.87
CA LEU A 192 -7.84 10.23 12.44
C LEU A 192 -8.22 11.73 12.49
N SER A 193 -7.64 12.49 13.42
CA SER A 193 -7.92 13.93 13.58
C SER A 193 -7.49 14.78 12.38
N VAL A 194 -6.56 14.30 11.55
CA VAL A 194 -6.09 14.96 10.33
C VAL A 194 -6.35 14.13 9.08
N ARG A 195 -7.24 13.14 9.17
CA ARG A 195 -7.62 12.24 8.07
C ARG A 195 -7.92 12.99 6.77
N PRO A 196 -8.73 14.08 6.73
CA PRO A 196 -9.01 14.76 5.47
C PRO A 196 -7.76 15.24 4.72
N ALA A 197 -6.77 15.79 5.44
CA ALA A 197 -5.52 16.26 4.85
C ALA A 197 -4.63 15.09 4.39
N LEU A 198 -4.62 13.97 5.12
CA LEU A 198 -3.90 12.77 4.71
C LEU A 198 -4.57 12.10 3.50
N ASP A 199 -5.89 12.07 3.44
CA ASP A 199 -6.65 11.54 2.30
C ASP A 199 -6.39 12.34 1.02
N GLU A 200 -6.25 13.67 1.10
CA GLU A 200 -5.81 14.49 -0.03
C GLU A 200 -4.37 14.15 -0.48
N LEU A 201 -3.48 13.92 0.48
CA LEU A 201 -2.11 13.48 0.19
C LEU A 201 -2.09 12.10 -0.47
N PHE A 202 -2.88 11.16 0.03
CA PHE A 202 -3.00 9.81 -0.53
C PHE A 202 -3.58 9.85 -1.94
N ASP A 203 -4.60 10.68 -2.19
CA ASP A 203 -5.12 10.91 -3.54
C ASP A 203 -4.02 11.46 -4.46
N ALA A 204 -3.21 12.41 -4.00
CA ALA A 204 -2.11 12.97 -4.80
C ALA A 204 -1.03 11.93 -5.14
N ILE A 205 -0.64 11.08 -4.18
CA ILE A 205 0.32 9.99 -4.42
C ILE A 205 -0.28 8.98 -5.40
N ALA A 206 -1.53 8.54 -5.18
CA ALA A 206 -2.21 7.58 -6.04
C ALA A 206 -2.34 8.08 -7.49
N ARG A 207 -2.63 9.38 -7.69
CA ARG A 207 -2.69 10.01 -9.01
C ARG A 207 -1.38 9.94 -9.80
N SER A 208 -0.25 9.87 -9.10
CA SER A 208 1.08 9.79 -9.72
C SER A 208 1.46 8.40 -10.23
N LEU A 209 0.64 7.37 -9.95
CA LEU A 209 0.86 6.03 -10.47
C LEU A 209 0.80 6.06 -12.00
N GLU A 210 1.83 5.54 -12.64
CA GLU A 210 1.95 5.41 -14.09
C GLU A 210 2.51 4.03 -14.45
N TRP A 211 2.03 3.44 -15.56
CA TRP A 211 2.62 2.22 -16.11
C TRP A 211 3.89 2.55 -16.89
N ALA A 212 4.98 1.89 -16.54
CA ALA A 212 6.22 1.92 -17.29
C ALA A 212 6.23 0.76 -18.28
N TRP A 213 6.24 1.11 -19.56
CA TRP A 213 6.41 0.14 -20.64
C TRP A 213 7.91 -0.03 -20.88
N GLY A 214 8.40 -1.27 -20.88
CA GLY A 214 9.75 -1.55 -21.38
C GLY A 214 9.88 -0.99 -22.81
N PRO A 215 11.09 -0.65 -23.28
CA PRO A 215 11.27 -0.11 -24.62
C PRO A 215 10.58 -1.03 -25.62
N GLU A 216 9.59 -0.49 -26.35
CA GLU A 216 8.92 -1.21 -27.43
C GLU A 216 10.01 -1.86 -28.28
N ARG A 217 9.95 -3.19 -28.43
CA ARG A 217 10.56 -3.80 -29.61
C ARG A 217 9.76 -3.28 -30.78
N VAL A 218 10.20 -2.16 -31.35
CA VAL A 218 9.78 -1.69 -32.65
C VAL A 218 9.98 -2.87 -33.61
N PRO A 219 8.91 -3.43 -34.19
CA PRO A 219 9.07 -4.41 -35.26
C PRO A 219 9.65 -3.66 -36.48
N GLU A 220 10.74 -4.20 -37.06
CA GLU A 220 11.15 -3.84 -38.42
C GLU A 220 10.07 -4.20 -39.44
#